data_AF-A0A976LBS2-F1
#
_entry.id   AF-A0A976LBS2-F1
#
_cell.length_a   1.000
_cell.length_b   1.000
_cell.length_c   1.000
_cell.angle_alpha   90.00
_cell.angle_beta   90.00
_cell.angle_gamma   90.00
#
_symmetry.space_group_name_H-M   'P 1'
#
loop_
_entity.id
_entity.type
_entity.pdbx_description
1 polymer ?
#
loop_
_entity_poly.entity_id
_entity_poly.type
_entity_poly.pdbx_seq_one_letter_code
_entity_poly.pdbx_strand_id
1 'polypeptide(L)'
;MFLKAMQRCRGPFSEESMSAAISQQWNVLIVQSISVDQQLAVHSAWYFTGSRKALIFLATRHHFGTMSMPIQIPEKIEAISPDDDSMIDLKNPAVAAILSWLVPGLGQMYQGRRSKGILFMSAILGTFLVGLGCGGGKVVYASWKPGEARWAYVCQLGAGVISLPAAIQSMSLSGTTKTPLFGTWMAPPLQSGQYVSRSYAEKLIRGPDIDADDFFDRPPLRQFRGDQLSMWHRRLGRWFEIGTLYTMLAGMLNILVIFDAWSGPLDDRQSLAAEAKKRHTSKVVQERNHDR
;
A
#
# COMPACT_ATOMS: atom_id res chain seq x y z
N MET A 1 3.36 -2.64 -24.99
CA MET A 1 2.52 -1.43 -25.22
C MET A 1 2.97 -0.23 -24.38
N PHE A 2 3.25 -0.38 -23.08
CA PHE A 2 3.68 0.70 -22.18
C PHE A 2 4.97 1.44 -22.60
N LEU A 3 5.97 0.71 -23.10
CA LEU A 3 7.23 1.29 -23.62
C LEU A 3 7.05 2.09 -24.92
N LYS A 4 6.06 1.74 -25.76
CA LYS A 4 5.71 2.50 -26.98
C LYS A 4 4.88 3.76 -26.66
N ALA A 5 4.18 3.79 -25.53
CA ALA A 5 3.47 4.97 -25.03
C ALA A 5 4.44 6.00 -24.43
N MET A 6 5.45 5.54 -23.68
CA MET A 6 6.48 6.42 -23.09
C MET A 6 7.36 7.14 -24.13
N GLN A 7 7.61 6.54 -25.29
CA GLN A 7 8.44 7.15 -26.35
C GLN A 7 7.73 8.25 -27.17
N ARG A 8 6.41 8.41 -27.05
CA ARG A 8 5.64 9.44 -27.78
C ARG A 8 5.56 10.79 -27.04
N CYS A 9 6.15 10.87 -25.86
CA CYS A 9 5.92 11.90 -24.86
C CYS A 9 7.02 12.99 -24.82
N ARG A 10 7.29 13.61 -25.97
CA ARG A 10 8.03 14.89 -26.07
C ARG A 10 7.03 16.01 -26.41
N GLY A 11 6.33 16.52 -25.40
CA GLY A 11 5.41 17.65 -25.49
C GLY A 11 4.84 18.03 -24.12
N PRO A 12 4.27 19.23 -23.94
CA PRO A 12 3.72 19.66 -22.65
C PRO A 12 2.55 18.77 -22.27
N PHE A 13 2.73 18.00 -21.19
CA PHE A 13 1.79 17.00 -20.69
C PHE A 13 0.58 17.68 -20.01
N SER A 14 -0.63 17.46 -20.54
CA SER A 14 -1.87 17.99 -19.96
C SER A 14 -2.51 17.00 -18.95
N GLU A 15 -3.08 17.57 -17.88
CA GLU A 15 -3.71 16.92 -16.71
C GLU A 15 -4.77 15.86 -17.10
N GLU A 16 -5.44 16.04 -18.24
CA GLU A 16 -6.53 15.17 -18.74
C GLU A 16 -6.05 13.81 -19.27
N SER A 17 -4.87 13.76 -19.90
CA SER A 17 -4.33 12.51 -20.44
C SER A 17 -3.90 11.53 -19.33
N MET A 18 -3.50 12.10 -18.18
CA MET A 18 -3.08 11.35 -17.00
C MET A 18 -4.28 10.87 -16.19
N SER A 19 -5.32 11.69 -16.03
CA SER A 19 -6.56 11.29 -15.35
C SER A 19 -7.29 10.16 -16.10
N ALA A 20 -7.25 10.14 -17.43
CA ALA A 20 -7.84 9.07 -18.24
C ALA A 20 -7.08 7.74 -18.13
N ALA A 21 -5.74 7.76 -18.16
CA ALA A 21 -4.92 6.56 -18.00
C ALA A 21 -5.04 5.97 -16.59
N ILE A 22 -5.10 6.84 -15.59
CA ILE A 22 -5.31 6.48 -14.18
C ILE A 22 -6.74 5.95 -14.00
N SER A 23 -7.77 6.65 -14.47
CA SER A 23 -9.16 6.18 -14.38
C SER A 23 -9.37 4.80 -15.03
N GLN A 24 -8.70 4.53 -16.16
CA GLN A 24 -8.73 3.19 -16.77
C GLN A 24 -8.01 2.13 -15.94
N GLN A 25 -6.85 2.43 -15.36
CA GLN A 25 -6.17 1.49 -14.45
C GLN A 25 -6.96 1.26 -13.15
N TRP A 26 -7.59 2.29 -12.61
CA TRP A 26 -8.39 2.22 -11.38
C TRP A 26 -9.70 1.46 -11.59
N ASN A 27 -10.40 1.62 -12.71
CA ASN A 27 -11.60 0.84 -13.01
C ASN A 27 -11.28 -0.65 -13.20
N VAL A 28 -10.14 -0.99 -13.81
CA VAL A 28 -9.73 -2.40 -13.96
C VAL A 28 -9.33 -3.00 -12.61
N LEU A 29 -8.62 -2.26 -11.75
CA LEU A 29 -8.24 -2.74 -10.41
C LEU A 29 -9.45 -2.88 -9.47
N ILE A 30 -10.40 -1.95 -9.48
CA ILE A 30 -11.60 -1.99 -8.61
C ILE A 30 -12.53 -3.12 -9.05
N VAL A 31 -12.74 -3.30 -10.36
CA VAL A 31 -13.65 -4.33 -10.89
C VAL A 31 -13.06 -5.75 -10.76
N GLN A 32 -11.74 -5.90 -10.71
CA GLN A 32 -11.09 -7.22 -10.57
C GLN A 32 -10.66 -7.59 -9.14
N SER A 33 -10.71 -6.67 -8.16
CA SER A 33 -10.25 -6.93 -6.79
C SER A 33 -11.37 -7.00 -5.74
N ILE A 34 -12.63 -6.73 -6.11
CA ILE A 34 -13.73 -6.59 -5.15
C ILE A 34 -14.92 -7.45 -5.61
N SER A 35 -15.29 -8.45 -4.81
CA SER A 35 -16.56 -9.17 -4.95
C SER A 35 -17.74 -8.19 -4.76
N VAL A 36 -18.86 -8.40 -5.46
CA VAL A 36 -20.10 -7.59 -5.35
C VAL A 36 -20.54 -7.40 -3.89
N ASP A 37 -20.25 -8.36 -3.01
CA ASP A 37 -20.56 -8.28 -1.57
C ASP A 37 -19.64 -7.32 -0.78
N GLN A 38 -18.39 -7.12 -1.21
CA GLN A 38 -17.49 -6.12 -0.61
C GLN A 38 -17.82 -4.69 -1.06
N GLN A 39 -18.39 -4.50 -2.27
CA GLN A 39 -18.91 -3.19 -2.68
C GLN A 39 -20.09 -2.75 -1.78
N LEU A 40 -20.94 -3.69 -1.34
CA LEU A 40 -22.02 -3.44 -0.39
C LEU A 40 -21.51 -3.12 1.03
N ALA A 41 -20.41 -3.75 1.47
CA ALA A 41 -19.77 -3.45 2.75
C ALA A 41 -19.13 -2.04 2.78
N VAL A 42 -18.53 -1.60 1.67
CA VAL A 42 -17.95 -0.25 1.55
C VAL A 42 -19.06 0.80 1.42
N HIS A 43 -20.14 0.52 0.68
CA HIS A 43 -21.30 1.43 0.63
C HIS A 43 -22.02 1.55 1.98
N SER A 44 -22.20 0.45 2.72
CA SER A 44 -22.84 0.49 4.05
C SER A 44 -21.99 1.21 5.11
N ALA A 45 -20.65 1.21 4.99
CA ALA A 45 -19.75 1.98 5.84
C ALA A 45 -19.86 3.51 5.62
N TRP A 46 -20.21 3.96 4.41
CA TRP A 46 -20.50 5.38 4.13
C TRP A 46 -21.88 5.80 4.65
N TYR A 47 -22.87 4.90 4.67
CA TYR A 47 -24.19 5.16 5.28
C TYR A 47 -24.17 5.13 6.82
N PHE A 48 -23.05 4.78 7.46
CA PHE A 48 -22.95 4.66 8.92
C PHE A 48 -22.57 5.97 9.64
N THR A 49 -22.65 7.12 8.95
CA THR A 49 -22.53 8.46 9.56
C THR A 49 -23.86 9.22 9.51
N GLY A 50 -24.98 8.54 9.79
CA GLY A 50 -26.28 9.20 9.79
C GLY A 50 -27.39 8.40 10.45
N SER A 51 -27.69 8.77 11.70
CA SER A 51 -28.96 8.55 12.40
C SER A 51 -29.14 7.25 13.20
N ARG A 52 -29.54 7.48 14.46
CA ARG A 52 -29.97 6.53 15.48
C ARG A 52 -30.97 5.50 14.94
N LYS A 53 -30.60 4.22 14.94
CA LYS A 53 -31.49 3.05 15.09
C LYS A 53 -30.63 1.79 15.29
N ALA A 54 -30.02 1.68 16.46
CA ALA A 54 -29.47 0.44 16.97
C ALA A 54 -30.55 -0.25 17.82
N LEU A 55 -31.40 -1.06 17.19
CA LEU A 55 -32.20 -2.08 17.84
C LEU A 55 -32.81 -2.93 16.71
N ILE A 56 -32.95 -4.24 16.93
CA ILE A 56 -33.38 -5.26 15.96
C ILE A 56 -32.21 -5.89 15.18
N PHE A 57 -31.38 -6.65 15.89
CA PHE A 57 -31.03 -8.01 15.44
C PHE A 57 -30.45 -8.86 16.58
N LEU A 58 -31.17 -8.92 17.70
CA LEU A 58 -30.76 -9.72 18.85
C LEU A 58 -32.01 -10.24 19.56
N ALA A 59 -32.65 -11.27 18.98
CA ALA A 59 -33.46 -12.27 19.67
C ALA A 59 -34.33 -13.07 18.68
N THR A 60 -33.77 -14.07 18.00
CA THR A 60 -34.54 -15.29 17.69
C THR A 60 -33.59 -16.46 17.41
N ARG A 61 -33.01 -17.02 18.46
CA ARG A 61 -32.36 -18.33 18.38
C ARG A 61 -32.67 -19.11 19.64
N HIS A 62 -33.82 -19.77 19.68
CA HIS A 62 -34.02 -20.88 20.60
C HIS A 62 -35.00 -21.91 20.04
N HIS A 63 -34.60 -23.17 20.19
CA HIS A 63 -35.32 -24.42 19.97
C HIS A 63 -35.46 -24.95 18.54
N PHE A 64 -34.44 -25.68 18.08
CA PHE A 64 -34.63 -27.05 17.57
C PHE A 64 -33.35 -27.85 17.81
N GLY A 65 -33.49 -29.00 18.47
CA GLY A 65 -32.39 -29.85 18.92
C GLY A 65 -31.94 -30.90 17.90
N THR A 66 -30.75 -31.44 18.21
CA THR A 66 -30.19 -32.77 17.88
C THR A 66 -29.82 -33.09 16.43
N MET A 67 -28.55 -32.92 16.09
CA MET A 67 -27.61 -34.00 15.72
C MET A 67 -26.26 -33.39 15.30
N SER A 68 -25.33 -33.30 16.23
CA SER A 68 -23.95 -32.89 15.95
C SER A 68 -23.11 -34.12 15.61
N MET A 69 -22.96 -34.42 14.33
CA MET A 69 -21.83 -35.22 13.86
C MET A 69 -20.61 -34.28 13.74
N PRO A 70 -19.44 -34.63 14.29
CA PRO A 70 -18.26 -33.80 14.15
C PRO A 70 -17.83 -33.80 12.68
N ILE A 71 -17.96 -32.66 12.02
CA ILE A 71 -17.36 -32.42 10.70
C ILE A 71 -15.84 -32.46 10.92
N GLN A 72 -15.22 -33.59 10.61
CA GLN A 72 -13.77 -33.72 10.53
C GLN A 72 -13.30 -32.95 9.29
N ILE A 73 -12.82 -31.72 9.51
CA ILE A 73 -12.12 -30.95 8.48
C ILE A 73 -10.70 -31.54 8.39
N PRO A 74 -10.25 -32.06 7.24
CA PRO A 74 -8.89 -32.57 7.10
C PRO A 74 -7.87 -31.45 7.39
N GLU A 75 -6.82 -31.81 8.12
CA GLU A 75 -5.80 -30.92 8.71
C GLU A 75 -4.98 -30.13 7.67
N LYS A 76 -5.07 -30.49 6.38
CA LYS A 76 -4.35 -29.81 5.29
C LYS A 76 -5.30 -29.47 4.14
N ILE A 77 -5.52 -28.17 3.94
CA ILE A 77 -6.31 -27.60 2.84
C ILE A 77 -5.37 -27.40 1.66
N GLU A 78 -5.44 -28.28 0.67
CA GLU A 78 -4.78 -28.10 -0.62
C GLU A 78 -5.77 -27.36 -1.55
N ALA A 79 -5.39 -26.15 -1.96
CA ALA A 79 -6.22 -25.23 -2.72
C ALA A 79 -5.95 -25.42 -4.22
N ILE A 80 -6.99 -25.66 -5.03
CA ILE A 80 -6.86 -25.86 -6.48
C ILE A 80 -7.19 -24.54 -7.18
N SER A 81 -6.26 -24.02 -7.98
CA SER A 81 -6.47 -22.78 -8.75
C SER A 81 -7.49 -23.02 -9.89
N PRO A 82 -8.54 -22.19 -10.03
CA PRO A 82 -9.54 -22.35 -11.10
C PRO A 82 -9.00 -22.15 -12.53
N ASP A 83 -7.85 -21.48 -12.65
CA ASP A 83 -7.30 -21.05 -13.95
C ASP A 83 -6.27 -22.04 -14.53
N ASP A 84 -5.77 -23.03 -13.75
CA ASP A 84 -4.64 -23.87 -14.20
C ASP A 84 -4.59 -25.30 -13.57
N ASP A 85 -5.63 -25.75 -12.87
CA ASP A 85 -5.74 -27.10 -12.24
C ASP A 85 -4.54 -27.52 -11.35
N SER A 86 -3.69 -26.57 -10.99
CA SER A 86 -2.50 -26.82 -10.18
C SER A 86 -2.81 -26.68 -8.69
N MET A 87 -2.36 -27.67 -7.91
CA MET A 87 -2.48 -27.67 -6.45
C MET A 87 -1.54 -26.61 -5.87
N ILE A 88 -2.12 -25.54 -5.33
CA ILE A 88 -1.38 -24.47 -4.66
C ILE A 88 -1.16 -24.92 -3.21
N ASP A 89 0.08 -25.37 -2.92
CA ASP A 89 0.54 -25.56 -1.55
C ASP A 89 0.68 -24.18 -0.86
N LEU A 90 -0.25 -23.88 0.04
CA LEU A 90 -0.30 -22.63 0.78
C LEU A 90 0.86 -22.59 1.78
N LYS A 91 2.00 -22.09 1.31
CA LYS A 91 3.17 -21.81 2.15
C LYS A 91 2.81 -20.85 3.30
N ASN A 92 3.67 -20.80 4.31
CA ASN A 92 3.47 -20.03 5.53
C ASN A 92 2.92 -18.60 5.27
N PRO A 93 1.70 -18.27 5.74
CA PRO A 93 1.02 -17.01 5.45
C PRO A 93 1.72 -15.80 6.08
N ALA A 94 2.39 -15.97 7.22
CA ALA A 94 3.15 -14.88 7.85
C ALA A 94 4.36 -14.50 6.98
N VAL A 95 5.02 -15.48 6.37
CA VAL A 95 6.13 -15.23 5.44
C VAL A 95 5.61 -14.51 4.19
N ALA A 96 4.46 -14.91 3.67
CA ALA A 96 3.83 -14.23 2.52
C ALA A 96 3.51 -12.76 2.83
N ALA A 97 2.95 -12.48 4.01
CA ALA A 97 2.66 -11.12 4.44
C ALA A 97 3.93 -10.26 4.57
N ILE A 98 4.99 -10.80 5.19
CA ILE A 98 6.28 -10.10 5.31
C ILE A 98 6.90 -9.84 3.94
N LEU A 99 6.86 -10.81 3.04
CA LEU A 99 7.36 -10.66 1.67
C LEU A 99 6.58 -9.58 0.91
N SER A 100 5.25 -9.57 1.05
CA SER A 100 4.40 -8.55 0.44
C SER A 100 4.61 -7.16 1.04
N TRP A 101 4.96 -7.08 2.33
CA TRP A 101 5.37 -5.81 2.92
C TRP A 101 6.74 -5.39 2.41
N LEU A 102 7.70 -6.31 2.25
CA LEU A 102 9.05 -6.00 1.78
C LEU A 102 9.04 -5.45 0.36
N VAL A 103 8.35 -6.17 -0.54
CA VAL A 103 8.16 -5.80 -1.94
C VAL A 103 6.69 -6.04 -2.28
N PRO A 104 5.94 -5.00 -2.70
CA PRO A 104 4.53 -5.14 -3.04
C PRO A 104 4.27 -6.29 -4.02
N GLY A 105 3.31 -7.17 -3.69
CA GLY A 105 2.91 -8.31 -4.53
C GLY A 105 3.80 -9.56 -4.45
N LEU A 106 4.94 -9.51 -3.76
CA LEU A 106 5.87 -10.64 -3.65
C LEU A 106 5.30 -11.81 -2.82
N GLY A 107 4.46 -11.51 -1.82
CA GLY A 107 3.79 -12.53 -1.00
C GLY A 107 2.84 -13.41 -1.79
N GLN A 108 2.11 -12.81 -2.72
CA GLN A 108 1.19 -13.49 -3.63
C GLN A 108 1.96 -14.38 -4.61
N MET A 109 3.10 -13.90 -5.13
CA MET A 109 3.98 -14.70 -5.97
C MET A 109 4.58 -15.89 -5.20
N TYR A 110 4.92 -15.69 -3.92
CA TYR A 110 5.44 -16.76 -3.05
C TYR A 110 4.42 -17.90 -2.84
N GLN A 111 3.14 -17.54 -2.71
CA GLN A 111 2.00 -18.45 -2.63
C GLN A 111 1.55 -19.00 -4.00
N GLY A 112 2.32 -18.83 -5.08
CA GLY A 112 1.98 -19.34 -6.41
C GLY A 112 0.97 -18.49 -7.19
N ARG A 113 0.38 -17.45 -6.58
CA ARG A 113 -0.60 -16.54 -7.19
C ARG A 113 0.08 -15.44 -8.02
N ARG A 114 0.82 -15.84 -9.06
CA ARG A 114 1.70 -14.96 -9.85
C ARG A 114 0.96 -13.79 -10.51
N SER A 115 -0.21 -14.03 -11.09
CA SER A 115 -1.00 -12.99 -11.76
C SER A 115 -1.40 -11.87 -10.81
N LYS A 116 -1.98 -12.22 -9.64
CA LYS A 116 -2.33 -11.25 -8.59
C LYS A 116 -1.09 -10.51 -8.07
N GLY A 117 0.01 -11.23 -7.83
CA GLY A 117 1.26 -10.63 -7.38
C GLY A 117 1.84 -9.61 -8.36
N ILE A 118 1.89 -9.92 -9.65
CA ILE A 118 2.39 -8.99 -10.68
C ILE A 118 1.48 -7.76 -10.81
N LEU A 119 0.16 -7.95 -10.74
CA LEU A 119 -0.81 -6.85 -10.76
C LEU A 119 -0.55 -5.88 -9.60
N PHE A 120 -0.50 -6.38 -8.36
CA PHE A 120 -0.25 -5.55 -7.18
C PHE A 120 1.13 -4.89 -7.20
N MET A 121 2.17 -5.64 -7.58
CA MET A 121 3.53 -5.13 -7.69
C MET A 121 3.60 -3.96 -8.67
N SER A 122 3.08 -4.13 -9.89
CA SER A 122 3.11 -3.10 -10.92
C SER A 122 2.27 -1.87 -10.56
N ALA A 123 1.07 -2.07 -10.00
CA ALA A 123 0.20 -0.99 -9.58
C ALA A 123 0.80 -0.15 -8.44
N ILE A 124 1.30 -0.80 -7.38
CA ILE A 124 1.82 -0.12 -6.19
C ILE A 124 3.17 0.53 -6.49
N LEU A 125 4.13 -0.21 -7.06
CA LEU A 125 5.43 0.36 -7.40
C LEU A 125 5.29 1.45 -8.46
N GLY A 126 4.43 1.26 -9.47
CA GLY A 126 4.15 2.28 -10.47
C GLY A 126 3.61 3.56 -9.83
N THR A 127 2.57 3.46 -8.99
CA THR A 127 1.98 4.61 -8.31
C THR A 127 2.99 5.30 -7.40
N PHE A 128 3.79 4.54 -6.65
CA PHE A 128 4.82 5.08 -5.77
C PHE A 128 5.91 5.82 -6.53
N LEU A 129 6.43 5.23 -7.61
CA LEU A 129 7.50 5.84 -8.42
C LEU A 129 7.01 7.08 -9.16
N VAL A 130 5.78 7.08 -9.68
CA VAL A 130 5.15 8.27 -10.27
C VAL A 130 5.04 9.37 -9.21
N GLY A 131 4.52 9.06 -8.03
CA GLY A 131 4.43 10.03 -6.93
C GLY A 131 5.79 10.60 -6.51
N LEU A 132 6.79 9.73 -6.38
CA LEU A 132 8.16 10.12 -6.04
C LEU A 132 8.77 11.01 -7.14
N GLY A 133 8.52 10.71 -8.41
CA GLY A 133 8.96 11.49 -9.56
C GLY A 133 8.34 12.88 -9.61
N CYS A 134 7.00 12.98 -9.46
CA CYS A 134 6.27 14.25 -9.37
C CYS A 134 6.82 15.12 -8.22
N GLY A 135 7.16 14.50 -7.10
CA GLY A 135 7.72 15.14 -5.93
C GLY A 135 9.22 15.45 -5.99
N GLY A 136 9.89 15.24 -7.12
CA GLY A 136 11.34 15.45 -7.26
C GLY A 136 12.20 14.61 -6.31
N GLY A 137 11.68 13.47 -5.84
CA GLY A 137 12.34 12.63 -4.84
C GLY A 137 12.33 13.19 -3.41
N LYS A 138 11.52 14.22 -3.15
CA LYS A 138 11.47 14.93 -1.84
C LYS A 138 10.19 14.70 -1.05
N VAL A 139 9.18 14.02 -1.63
CA VAL A 139 7.86 13.83 -1.00
C VAL A 139 7.82 12.69 0.01
N VAL A 140 8.80 11.78 -0.03
CA VAL A 140 8.93 10.69 0.95
C VAL A 140 10.10 11.01 1.87
N TYR A 141 9.79 11.46 3.09
CA TYR A 141 10.78 11.76 4.12
C TYR A 141 10.18 11.55 5.51
N ALA A 142 11.02 11.19 6.47
CA ALA A 142 10.62 11.03 7.86
C ALA A 142 11.00 12.29 8.68
N SER A 143 10.03 12.91 9.34
CA SER A 143 10.26 14.03 10.26
C SER A 143 9.40 13.85 11.50
N TRP A 144 10.04 13.81 12.66
CA TRP A 144 9.42 13.55 13.97
C TRP A 144 9.64 14.68 14.96
N LYS A 145 9.84 15.90 14.44
CA LYS A 145 10.09 17.07 15.27
C LYS A 145 8.77 17.63 15.84
N PRO A 146 8.78 18.14 17.08
CA PRO A 146 7.57 18.75 17.67
C PRO A 146 7.01 19.86 16.78
N GLY A 147 5.70 19.82 16.51
CA GLY A 147 5.00 20.83 15.69
C GLY A 147 4.96 20.55 14.17
N GLU A 148 5.85 19.71 13.65
CA GLU A 148 5.94 19.38 12.21
C GLU A 148 6.15 17.87 11.98
N ALA A 149 5.41 17.05 12.74
CA ALA A 149 5.43 15.61 12.57
C ALA A 149 4.82 15.24 11.21
N ARG A 150 5.58 14.52 10.38
CA ARG A 150 5.13 14.11 9.06
C ARG A 150 4.37 12.79 9.12
N TRP A 151 3.08 12.86 9.44
CA TRP A 151 2.19 11.70 9.48
C TRP A 151 2.05 10.96 8.15
N ALA A 152 2.19 11.68 7.03
CA ALA A 152 2.22 11.09 5.69
C ALA A 152 3.23 9.94 5.58
N TYR A 153 4.36 10.02 6.30
CA TYR A 153 5.39 8.98 6.26
C TYR A 153 4.91 7.65 6.85
N VAL A 154 4.00 7.67 7.84
CA VAL A 154 3.42 6.44 8.40
C VAL A 154 2.66 5.66 7.32
N CYS A 155 1.90 6.35 6.48
CA CYS A 155 1.22 5.72 5.35
C CYS A 155 2.23 5.21 4.32
N GLN A 156 3.27 5.99 4.03
CA GLN A 156 4.32 5.63 3.07
C GLN A 156 5.16 4.42 3.53
N LEU A 157 5.31 4.18 4.84
CA LEU A 157 5.93 2.97 5.39
C LEU A 157 5.22 1.69 4.98
N GLY A 158 3.91 1.78 4.67
CA GLY A 158 3.16 0.68 4.10
C GLY A 158 3.72 0.21 2.76
N ALA A 159 4.38 1.08 1.99
CA ALA A 159 4.97 0.73 0.69
C ALA A 159 6.22 -0.16 0.80
N GLY A 160 6.65 -0.48 2.03
CA GLY A 160 7.72 -1.43 2.26
C GLY A 160 9.10 -0.80 2.22
N VAL A 161 10.07 -1.60 1.75
CA VAL A 161 11.50 -1.24 1.75
C VAL A 161 11.79 0.02 0.96
N ILE A 162 11.02 0.31 -0.09
CA ILE A 162 11.21 1.49 -0.94
C ILE A 162 11.07 2.80 -0.16
N SER A 163 10.35 2.80 0.97
CA SER A 163 10.17 3.98 1.83
C SER A 163 11.25 4.11 2.92
N LEU A 164 11.93 3.03 3.30
CA LEU A 164 12.87 2.99 4.43
C LEU A 164 14.07 3.93 4.34
N PRO A 165 14.67 4.22 3.15
CA PRO A 165 15.76 5.17 3.06
C PRO A 165 15.46 6.54 3.68
N ALA A 166 14.20 6.98 3.69
CA ALA A 166 13.78 8.21 4.35
C ALA A 166 13.98 8.18 5.88
N ALA A 167 13.62 7.09 6.54
CA ALA A 167 13.85 6.93 7.99
C ALA A 167 15.34 6.93 8.32
N ILE A 168 16.13 6.18 7.56
CA ILE A 168 17.58 6.07 7.76
C ILE A 168 18.24 7.46 7.63
N GLN A 169 17.85 8.24 6.63
CA GLN A 169 18.37 9.59 6.44
C GLN A 169 17.96 10.54 7.54
N SER A 170 16.73 10.46 8.04
CA SER A 170 16.28 11.26 9.18
C SER A 170 17.06 10.96 10.45
N MET A 171 17.33 9.67 10.74
CA MET A 171 18.17 9.25 11.85
C MET A 171 19.61 9.77 11.70
N SER A 172 20.21 9.62 10.52
CA SER A 172 21.57 10.10 10.25
C SER A 172 21.69 11.63 10.38
N LEU A 173 20.70 12.39 9.90
CA LEU A 173 20.71 13.84 10.01
C LEU A 173 20.49 14.32 11.46
N SER A 174 19.69 13.59 12.23
CA SER A 174 19.41 13.91 13.63
C SER A 174 20.56 13.53 14.57
N GLY A 175 21.33 12.50 14.22
CA GLY A 175 22.47 11.98 14.99
C GLY A 175 23.70 12.89 15.00
N THR A 176 24.85 12.29 15.32
CA THR A 176 26.12 13.00 15.54
C THR A 176 26.74 13.55 14.25
N THR A 177 26.51 12.87 13.12
CA THR A 177 27.13 13.22 11.84
C THR A 177 26.51 14.46 11.19
N LYS A 178 25.25 14.80 11.52
CA LYS A 178 24.50 15.95 10.95
C LYS A 178 24.53 15.97 9.41
N THR A 179 24.54 14.78 8.81
CA THR A 179 24.53 14.56 7.36
C THR A 179 23.69 13.34 7.00
N PRO A 180 22.91 13.37 5.92
CA PRO A 180 22.24 12.18 5.39
C PRO A 180 23.23 11.26 4.65
N LEU A 181 22.94 9.96 4.64
CA LEU A 181 23.79 8.94 4.01
C LEU A 181 23.67 8.93 2.48
N PHE A 182 22.44 8.99 1.96
CA PHE A 182 22.16 8.82 0.53
C PHE A 182 21.98 10.15 -0.21
N GLY A 183 22.72 11.18 0.21
CA GLY A 183 22.65 12.52 -0.38
C GLY A 183 21.34 13.23 -0.01
N THR A 184 20.69 13.86 -0.97
CA THR A 184 19.50 14.69 -0.71
C THR A 184 18.18 13.98 -1.07
N TRP A 185 18.25 12.81 -1.70
CA TRP A 185 17.07 12.04 -2.12
C TRP A 185 16.36 11.46 -0.90
N MET A 186 15.07 11.73 -0.68
CA MET A 186 14.33 11.32 0.53
C MET A 186 14.87 11.83 1.87
N ALA A 187 15.78 12.80 1.83
CA ALA A 187 16.25 13.48 3.03
C ALA A 187 15.14 14.37 3.58
N PRO A 188 14.95 14.44 4.91
CA PRO A 188 14.00 15.40 5.48
C PRO A 188 14.41 16.84 5.20
N PRO A 189 13.44 17.76 5.07
CA PRO A 189 13.71 19.17 4.87
C PRO A 189 14.44 19.75 6.09
N LEU A 190 15.36 20.66 5.83
CA LEU A 190 15.99 21.49 6.84
C LEU A 190 15.01 22.54 7.36
N GLN A 191 15.03 22.72 8.68
CA GLN A 191 14.29 23.76 9.37
C GLN A 191 15.20 24.92 9.76
N SER A 192 14.60 26.09 9.95
CA SER A 192 15.33 27.25 10.44
C SER A 192 15.99 26.96 11.79
N GLY A 193 17.24 27.38 11.92
CA GLY A 193 18.08 27.14 13.09
C GLY A 193 18.76 25.78 13.13
N GLN A 194 18.51 24.87 12.17
CA GLN A 194 19.09 23.52 12.18
C GLN A 194 20.58 23.54 11.82
N TYR A 195 21.40 22.84 12.62
CA TYR A 195 22.82 22.65 12.34
C TYR A 195 23.08 21.48 11.41
N VAL A 196 23.93 21.68 10.42
CA VAL A 196 24.37 20.69 9.44
C VAL A 196 25.89 20.74 9.25
N SER A 197 26.47 19.64 8.78
CA SER A 197 27.89 19.65 8.43
C SER A 197 28.17 20.57 7.24
N ARG A 198 29.42 21.04 7.12
CA ARG A 198 29.86 21.87 5.99
C ARG A 198 29.74 21.16 4.65
N SER A 199 30.16 19.89 4.58
CA SER A 199 30.09 19.10 3.35
C SER A 199 28.65 18.86 2.87
N TYR A 200 27.69 18.77 3.81
CA TYR A 200 26.29 18.66 3.45
C TYR A 200 25.68 20.00 3.03
N ALA A 201 26.01 21.10 3.72
CA ALA A 201 25.61 22.44 3.30
C ALA A 201 26.09 22.76 1.88
N GLU A 202 27.35 22.45 1.55
CA GLU A 202 27.89 22.62 0.19
C GLU A 202 27.13 21.79 -0.86
N LYS A 203 26.72 20.56 -0.54
CA LYS A 203 25.88 19.74 -1.42
C LYS A 203 24.51 20.35 -1.64
N LEU A 204 23.93 20.99 -0.63
CA LEU A 204 22.64 21.66 -0.73
C LEU A 204 22.71 22.94 -1.56
N ILE A 205 23.80 23.70 -1.43
CA ILE A 205 24.07 24.93 -2.20
C ILE A 205 24.25 24.62 -3.70
N ARG A 206 24.76 23.44 -4.05
CA ARG A 206 24.80 22.97 -5.44
C ARG A 206 23.42 22.59 -6.00
N GLY A 207 22.41 22.50 -5.15
CA GLY A 207 21.05 22.19 -5.52
C GLY A 207 20.27 23.43 -6.01
N PRO A 208 19.04 23.24 -6.49
CA PRO A 208 18.24 24.33 -7.06
C PRO A 208 17.50 25.18 -6.01
N ASP A 209 17.49 24.78 -4.74
CA ASP A 209 16.57 25.32 -3.73
C ASP A 209 17.23 26.28 -2.72
N ILE A 210 18.51 26.06 -2.40
CA ILE A 210 19.18 26.68 -1.25
C ILE A 210 20.41 27.43 -1.75
N ASP A 211 20.56 28.68 -1.32
CA ASP A 211 21.72 29.51 -1.64
C ASP A 211 22.77 29.49 -0.51
N ALA A 212 23.99 29.94 -0.81
CA ALA A 212 25.05 30.04 0.18
C ALA A 212 24.69 30.98 1.34
N ASP A 213 23.91 32.02 1.06
CA ASP A 213 23.48 33.01 2.03
C ASP A 213 22.48 32.45 3.06
N ASP A 214 21.82 31.33 2.77
CA ASP A 214 20.88 30.67 3.68
C ASP A 214 21.55 29.94 4.85
N PHE A 215 22.88 30.01 4.94
CA PHE A 215 23.64 29.43 6.03
C PHE A 215 24.42 30.49 6.80
N PHE A 216 24.31 30.45 8.13
CA PHE A 216 25.28 31.09 9.00
C PHE A 216 26.48 30.17 9.20
N ASP A 217 27.67 30.73 9.03
CA ASP A 217 28.90 29.99 9.32
C ASP A 217 29.14 29.95 10.83
N ARG A 218 29.15 28.74 11.40
CA ARG A 218 29.26 28.49 12.84
C ARG A 218 30.28 27.35 13.06
N PRO A 219 31.59 27.60 12.88
CA PRO A 219 32.60 26.54 12.89
C PRO A 219 32.48 25.65 14.14
N PRO A 220 32.47 24.30 14.00
CA PRO A 220 32.77 23.53 12.79
C PRO A 220 31.56 23.25 11.86
N LEU A 221 30.34 23.65 12.23
CA LEU A 221 29.10 23.38 11.50
C LEU A 221 28.60 24.61 10.72
N ARG A 222 27.47 24.46 10.02
CA ARG A 222 26.70 25.57 9.48
C ARG A 222 25.27 25.49 9.99
N GLN A 223 24.69 26.65 10.28
CA GLN A 223 23.33 26.75 10.74
C GLN A 223 22.44 27.22 9.59
N PHE A 224 21.47 26.41 9.21
CA PHE A 224 20.49 26.78 8.18
C PHE A 224 19.52 27.82 8.75
N ARG A 225 19.24 28.89 8.00
CA ARG A 225 18.36 29.98 8.45
C ARG A 225 17.01 30.00 7.73
N GLY A 226 16.92 29.35 6.58
CA GLY A 226 15.70 29.29 5.79
C GLY A 226 14.70 28.24 6.28
N ASP A 227 13.63 28.08 5.52
CA ASP A 227 12.72 26.94 5.61
C ASP A 227 12.71 26.20 4.28
N GLN A 228 13.36 25.03 4.25
CA GLN A 228 13.49 24.24 3.04
C GLN A 228 12.14 23.65 2.60
N LEU A 229 11.23 23.41 3.55
CA LEU A 229 9.91 22.88 3.22
C LEU A 229 9.11 23.91 2.41
N SER A 230 9.12 25.18 2.82
CA SER A 230 8.53 26.27 2.05
C SER A 230 9.17 26.44 0.66
N MET A 231 10.49 26.25 0.53
CA MET A 231 11.18 26.28 -0.77
C MET A 231 10.68 25.18 -1.71
N TRP A 232 10.48 23.95 -1.19
CA TRP A 232 9.91 22.85 -1.98
C TRP A 232 8.48 23.13 -2.40
N HIS A 233 7.62 23.63 -1.51
CA HIS A 233 6.25 24.02 -1.86
C HIS A 233 6.23 25.12 -2.92
N ARG A 234 7.13 26.10 -2.84
CA ARG A 234 7.25 27.17 -3.84
C ARG A 234 7.69 26.63 -5.21
N ARG A 235 8.70 25.76 -5.24
CA ARG A 235 9.28 25.24 -6.51
C ARG A 235 8.41 24.18 -7.17
N LEU A 236 7.96 23.19 -6.41
CA LEU A 236 7.20 22.05 -6.93
C LEU A 236 5.70 22.34 -6.98
N GLY A 237 5.21 23.30 -6.18
CA GLY A 237 3.81 23.67 -6.14
C GLY A 237 2.92 22.46 -5.85
N ARG A 238 1.84 22.34 -6.65
CA ARG A 238 0.87 21.24 -6.56
C ARG A 238 1.50 19.85 -6.72
N TRP A 239 2.62 19.73 -7.43
CA TRP A 239 3.26 18.42 -7.66
C TRP A 239 3.83 17.80 -6.39
N PHE A 240 4.21 18.61 -5.41
CA PHE A 240 4.67 18.11 -4.10
C PHE A 240 3.52 17.45 -3.32
N GLU A 241 2.35 18.08 -3.30
CA GLU A 241 1.16 17.52 -2.65
C GLU A 241 0.66 16.28 -3.38
N ILE A 242 0.54 16.35 -4.71
CA ILE A 242 0.11 15.20 -5.53
C ILE A 242 1.08 14.02 -5.34
N GLY A 243 2.39 14.27 -5.35
CA GLY A 243 3.39 13.23 -5.12
C GLY A 243 3.30 12.60 -3.72
N THR A 244 3.06 13.44 -2.70
CA THR A 244 2.81 12.97 -1.33
C THR A 244 1.58 12.08 -1.28
N LEU A 245 0.46 12.51 -1.89
CA LEU A 245 -0.77 11.73 -1.95
C LEU A 245 -0.57 10.38 -2.65
N TYR A 246 0.10 10.35 -3.80
CA TYR A 246 0.32 9.11 -4.55
C TYR A 246 1.14 8.10 -3.77
N THR A 247 2.21 8.56 -3.12
CA THR A 247 3.07 7.69 -2.31
C THR A 247 2.37 7.22 -1.03
N MET A 248 1.51 8.04 -0.43
CA MET A 248 0.64 7.62 0.69
C MET A 248 -0.37 6.57 0.24
N LEU A 249 -1.08 6.81 -0.87
CA LEU A 249 -2.05 5.86 -1.43
C LEU A 249 -1.39 4.53 -1.78
N ALA A 250 -0.21 4.55 -2.41
CA ALA A 250 0.55 3.34 -2.69
C ALA A 250 0.88 2.55 -1.42
N GLY A 251 1.28 3.23 -0.35
CA GLY A 251 1.56 2.58 0.93
C GLY A 251 0.32 2.01 1.61
N MET A 252 -0.80 2.75 1.60
CA MET A 252 -2.07 2.26 2.14
C MET A 252 -2.63 1.09 1.33
N LEU A 253 -2.51 1.12 0.01
CA LEU A 253 -2.89 0.01 -0.87
C LEU A 253 -2.05 -1.23 -0.57
N ASN A 254 -0.75 -1.08 -0.31
CA ASN A 254 0.09 -2.22 0.04
C ASN A 254 -0.32 -2.88 1.35
N ILE A 255 -0.86 -2.13 2.32
CA ILE A 255 -1.43 -2.72 3.55
C ILE A 255 -2.57 -3.68 3.21
N LEU A 256 -3.46 -3.32 2.27
CA LEU A 256 -4.53 -4.21 1.81
C LEU A 256 -3.97 -5.47 1.14
N VAL A 257 -2.92 -5.32 0.34
CA VAL A 257 -2.24 -6.44 -0.33
C VAL A 257 -1.56 -7.36 0.69
N ILE A 258 -1.02 -6.83 1.79
CA ILE A 258 -0.48 -7.63 2.90
C ILE A 258 -1.59 -8.46 3.55
N PHE A 259 -2.78 -7.87 3.77
CA PHE A 259 -3.93 -8.61 4.29
C PHE A 259 -4.40 -9.69 3.31
N ASP A 260 -4.43 -9.44 2.01
CA ASP A 260 -4.72 -10.45 0.98
C ASP A 260 -3.70 -11.61 0.97
N ALA A 261 -2.41 -11.30 1.18
CA ALA A 261 -1.38 -12.32 1.33
C ALA A 261 -1.58 -13.14 2.62
N TRP A 262 -1.97 -12.50 3.73
CA TRP A 262 -2.19 -13.15 5.01
C TRP A 262 -3.43 -14.05 5.03
N SER A 263 -4.56 -13.56 4.50
CA SER A 263 -5.85 -14.27 4.55
C SER A 263 -5.91 -15.51 3.65
N GLY A 264 -5.03 -15.62 2.65
CA GLY A 264 -5.02 -16.73 1.69
C GLY A 264 -6.17 -16.65 0.67
N PRO A 265 -6.32 -17.66 -0.21
CA PRO A 265 -7.36 -17.67 -1.24
C PRO A 265 -8.76 -17.81 -0.62
N LEU A 266 -9.63 -16.83 -0.86
CA LEU A 266 -11.04 -16.91 -0.44
C LEU A 266 -11.87 -17.80 -1.38
N ASP A 267 -11.52 -17.81 -2.68
CA ASP A 267 -12.27 -18.50 -3.73
C ASP A 267 -12.32 -20.02 -3.48
N ASP A 268 -11.22 -20.60 -3.00
CA ASP A 268 -11.08 -22.04 -2.79
C ASP A 268 -11.93 -22.54 -1.61
N ARG A 269 -12.13 -21.71 -0.57
CA ARG A 269 -13.03 -22.07 0.54
C ARG A 269 -14.49 -22.09 0.10
N GLN A 270 -14.87 -21.16 -0.77
CA GLN A 270 -16.24 -21.07 -1.26
C GLN A 270 -16.58 -22.22 -2.20
N SER A 271 -15.66 -22.58 -3.10
CA SER A 271 -15.84 -23.72 -4.01
C SER A 271 -15.95 -25.05 -3.24
N LEU A 272 -15.05 -25.29 -2.29
CA LEU A 272 -15.09 -26.48 -1.44
C LEU A 272 -16.36 -26.54 -0.57
N ALA A 273 -16.79 -25.41 0.00
CA ALA A 273 -18.04 -25.35 0.76
C ALA A 273 -19.27 -25.61 -0.13
N ALA A 274 -19.28 -25.10 -1.36
CA ALA A 274 -20.35 -25.32 -2.33
C ALA A 274 -20.40 -26.79 -2.78
N GLU A 275 -19.25 -27.42 -3.04
CA GLU A 275 -19.16 -28.84 -3.38
C GLU A 275 -19.56 -29.76 -2.22
N ALA A 276 -19.13 -29.46 -1.00
CA ALA A 276 -19.52 -30.19 0.20
C ALA A 276 -21.05 -30.14 0.39
N LYS A 277 -21.64 -28.96 0.18
CA LYS A 277 -23.10 -28.77 0.24
C LYS A 277 -23.82 -29.57 -0.87
N LYS A 278 -23.30 -29.60 -2.10
CA LYS A 278 -23.82 -30.45 -3.18
C LYS A 278 -23.79 -31.93 -2.79
N ARG A 279 -22.64 -32.46 -2.34
CA ARG A 279 -22.48 -33.87 -1.94
C ARG A 279 -23.42 -34.26 -0.81
N HIS A 280 -23.59 -33.40 0.21
CA HIS A 280 -24.51 -33.66 1.30
C HIS A 280 -25.97 -33.70 0.83
N THR A 281 -26.38 -32.74 -0.01
CA THR A 281 -27.73 -32.71 -0.58
C THR A 281 -28.02 -33.98 -1.39
N SER A 282 -27.06 -34.44 -2.21
CA SER A 282 -27.20 -35.68 -2.98
C SER A 282 -27.36 -36.91 -2.09
N LYS A 283 -26.58 -37.04 -1.01
CA LYS A 283 -26.71 -38.16 -0.07
C LYS A 283 -28.08 -38.19 0.62
N VAL A 284 -28.55 -37.04 1.08
CA VAL A 284 -29.87 -36.92 1.75
C VAL A 284 -31.01 -37.32 0.81
N VAL A 285 -30.93 -36.96 -0.48
CA VAL A 285 -31.93 -37.37 -1.49
C VAL A 285 -31.89 -38.87 -1.74
N GLN A 286 -30.70 -39.48 -1.74
CA GLN A 286 -30.50 -40.90 -2.01
C GLN A 286 -31.03 -41.77 -0.87
N GLU A 287 -30.77 -41.40 0.39
CA GLU A 287 -31.32 -42.06 1.58
C GLU A 287 -32.85 -41.98 1.61
N ARG A 288 -33.41 -40.79 1.33
CA ARG A 288 -34.87 -40.58 1.32
C ARG A 288 -35.61 -41.39 0.24
N ASN A 289 -34.91 -41.79 -0.83
CA ASN A 289 -35.45 -42.65 -1.88
C ASN A 289 -35.27 -44.14 -1.58
N HIS A 290 -34.38 -44.51 -0.66
CA HIS A 290 -34.19 -45.91 -0.24
C HIS A 290 -35.22 -46.34 0.82
N ASP A 291 -35.75 -45.38 1.58
CA ASP A 291 -36.77 -45.58 2.61
C ASP A 291 -38.24 -45.58 2.07
N ARG A 292 -38.43 -45.45 0.75
CA ARG A 292 -39.74 -45.48 0.07
C ARG A 292 -39.89 -46.73 -0.77
#